data_AF-A0A7R7A609-F1
#
_entry.id   AF-A0A7R7A609-F1
#
_cell.length_a   1.000
_cell.length_b   1.000
_cell.length_c   1.000
_cell.angle_alpha   90.00
_cell.angle_beta   90.00
_cell.angle_gamma   90.00
#
_symmetry.space_group_name_H-M   'P 1'
#
loop_
_entity.id
_entity.type
_entity.pdbx_description
1 polymer ?
#
loop_
_entity_poly.entity_id
_entity_poly.type
_entity_poly.pdbx_seq_one_letter_code
_entity_poly.pdbx_strand_id
1 'polypeptide(L)'
;MQKSIFVIALEDFLTKKFLTITFLPFFISLVLLGILFYGSFSQLFELLSSLALNPDAINDPQIAQFAQEHHWLAAIASSTIFHYIFGALFAILGTLLAVLISTAVATMVMGFFIPTIVREIHKRHYAHLELGKGLSILEYLWLLVTVFFKAIGVFILTLFVYFIPLLNAVAVNIPFYYFFHSLYVLDVGGEIYSKNELMQVLKKHRPKIMGTTLILYLITLIPFAGMLLQVYFVSVLAHLFFRLKSS
;
A
#
# COMPACT_ATOMS: atom_id res chain seq x y z
N MET A 1 -5.79 -26.70 23.35
CA MET A 1 -4.91 -26.22 22.27
C MET A 1 -5.06 -24.70 22.16
N GLN A 2 -3.97 -23.95 22.26
CA GLN A 2 -4.00 -22.50 22.00
C GLN A 2 -4.34 -22.29 20.51
N LYS A 3 -5.41 -21.53 20.20
CA LYS A 3 -5.80 -21.25 18.80
C LYS A 3 -4.61 -20.63 18.04
N SER A 4 -4.49 -20.93 16.75
CA SER A 4 -3.49 -20.31 15.87
C SER A 4 -3.67 -18.79 15.82
N ILE A 5 -2.58 -18.02 15.69
CA ILE A 5 -2.64 -16.55 15.57
C ILE A 5 -3.50 -16.11 14.38
N PHE A 6 -3.49 -16.87 13.27
CA PHE A 6 -4.27 -16.57 12.08
C PHE A 6 -5.77 -16.73 12.31
N VAL A 7 -6.16 -17.69 13.15
CA VAL A 7 -7.57 -17.97 13.46
C VAL A 7 -8.12 -16.92 14.41
N ILE A 8 -7.40 -16.60 15.50
CA ILE A 8 -7.85 -15.56 16.43
C ILE A 8 -7.92 -14.19 15.71
N ALA A 9 -6.91 -13.87 14.90
CA ALA A 9 -6.93 -12.63 14.12
C ALA A 9 -8.09 -12.56 13.12
N LEU A 10 -8.51 -13.70 12.56
CA LEU A 10 -9.66 -13.77 11.66
C LEU A 10 -10.96 -13.56 12.43
N GLU A 11 -11.10 -14.18 13.60
CA GLU A 11 -12.24 -13.96 14.51
C GLU A 11 -12.34 -12.47 14.89
N ASP A 12 -11.22 -11.82 15.25
CA ASP A 12 -11.18 -10.39 15.56
C ASP A 12 -11.51 -9.51 14.34
N PHE A 13 -10.93 -9.81 13.19
CA PHE A 13 -11.16 -9.09 11.93
C PHE A 13 -12.64 -9.07 11.55
N LEU A 14 -13.35 -10.18 11.75
CA LEU A 14 -14.79 -10.30 11.44
C LEU A 14 -15.68 -9.61 12.48
N THR A 15 -15.13 -9.08 13.58
CA THR A 15 -15.94 -8.30 14.53
C THR A 15 -16.33 -6.95 13.95
N LYS A 16 -17.53 -6.46 14.31
CA LYS A 16 -18.08 -5.18 13.85
C LYS A 16 -17.08 -4.02 13.93
N LYS A 17 -16.34 -3.94 15.05
CA LYS A 17 -15.35 -2.87 15.28
C LYS A 17 -14.21 -2.89 14.25
N PHE A 18 -13.66 -4.06 13.95
CA PHE A 18 -12.55 -4.20 13.00
C PHE A 18 -13.04 -4.03 11.57
N LEU A 19 -14.22 -4.57 11.22
CA LEU A 19 -14.85 -4.32 9.93
C LEU A 19 -15.09 -2.82 9.68
N THR A 20 -15.57 -2.07 10.68
CA THR A 20 -15.69 -0.60 10.54
C THR A 20 -14.34 0.04 10.24
N ILE A 21 -13.27 -0.37 10.94
CA ILE A 21 -11.92 0.14 10.69
C ILE A 21 -11.39 -0.26 9.31
N THR A 22 -11.76 -1.44 8.78
CA THR A 22 -11.37 -1.88 7.43
C THR A 22 -11.98 -1.01 6.34
N PHE A 23 -13.27 -0.70 6.46
CA PHE A 23 -13.97 0.06 5.42
C PHE A 23 -13.81 1.58 5.56
N LEU A 24 -13.48 2.08 6.76
CA LEU A 24 -13.38 3.52 7.01
C LEU A 24 -12.30 4.23 6.15
N PRO A 25 -11.06 3.73 6.00
CA PRO A 25 -10.07 4.29 5.07
C PRO A 25 -10.54 4.32 3.63
N PHE A 26 -11.32 3.32 3.20
CA PHE A 26 -11.89 3.28 1.85
C PHE A 26 -12.92 4.39 1.65
N PHE A 27 -13.84 4.58 2.59
CA PHE A 27 -14.80 5.68 2.54
C PHE A 27 -14.12 7.06 2.57
N ILE A 28 -13.09 7.22 3.41
CA ILE A 28 -12.31 8.46 3.46
C ILE A 28 -11.60 8.71 2.13
N SER A 29 -10.94 7.69 1.57
CA SER A 29 -10.28 7.77 0.27
C SER A 29 -11.27 8.15 -0.84
N LEU A 30 -12.45 7.54 -0.85
CA LEU A 30 -13.51 7.83 -1.82
C LEU A 30 -14.02 9.27 -1.70
N VAL A 31 -14.23 9.78 -0.48
CA VAL A 31 -14.64 11.17 -0.26
C VAL A 31 -13.55 12.15 -0.70
N LEU A 32 -12.29 11.90 -0.32
CA LEU A 32 -11.16 12.75 -0.72
C LEU A 32 -10.98 12.79 -2.23
N LEU A 33 -11.01 11.63 -2.89
CA LEU A 33 -10.93 11.54 -4.34
C LEU A 33 -12.15 12.18 -5.02
N GLY A 34 -13.35 12.00 -4.46
CA GLY A 34 -14.56 12.66 -4.94
C GLY A 34 -14.42 14.18 -4.91
N ILE A 35 -13.96 14.75 -3.80
CA ILE A 35 -13.72 16.19 -3.68
C ILE A 35 -12.68 16.67 -4.70
N LEU A 36 -11.57 15.94 -4.87
CA LEU A 36 -10.56 16.27 -5.88
C LEU A 36 -11.12 16.23 -7.30
N PHE A 37 -11.92 15.21 -7.61
CA PHE A 37 -12.56 15.03 -8.92
C PHE A 37 -13.56 16.14 -9.23
N TYR A 38 -14.47 16.46 -8.30
CA TYR A 38 -15.43 17.56 -8.47
C TYR A 38 -14.78 18.95 -8.41
N GLY A 39 -13.62 19.08 -7.79
CA GLY A 39 -12.81 20.30 -7.80
C GLY A 39 -12.02 20.46 -9.08
N SER A 40 -10.74 20.81 -8.93
CA SER A 40 -9.83 21.16 -10.04
C SER A 40 -9.52 20.02 -11.02
N PHE A 41 -9.77 18.76 -10.65
CA PHE A 41 -9.42 17.62 -11.50
C PHE A 41 -10.47 17.35 -12.59
N SER A 42 -11.71 17.81 -12.43
CA SER A 42 -12.78 17.70 -13.44
C SER A 42 -12.39 18.36 -14.76
N GLN A 43 -11.92 19.61 -14.70
CA GLN A 43 -11.51 20.39 -15.88
C GLN A 43 -10.32 19.74 -16.59
N LEU A 44 -9.33 19.24 -15.82
CA LEU A 44 -8.19 18.52 -16.37
C LEU A 44 -8.62 17.20 -17.01
N PHE A 45 -9.52 16.47 -16.37
CA PHE A 45 -10.03 15.20 -16.87
C PHE A 45 -10.86 15.40 -18.16
N GLU A 46 -11.73 16.41 -18.20
CA GLU A 46 -12.50 16.78 -19.38
C GLU A 46 -11.58 17.14 -20.56
N LEU A 47 -10.58 17.99 -20.34
CA LEU A 47 -9.59 18.36 -21.36
C LEU A 47 -8.77 17.17 -21.87
N LEU A 48 -8.31 16.30 -20.98
CA LEU A 48 -7.56 15.10 -21.37
C LEU A 48 -8.46 14.07 -22.06
N SER A 49 -9.72 13.94 -21.64
CA SER A 49 -10.69 13.01 -22.23
C SER A 49 -11.17 13.49 -23.60
N SER A 50 -11.34 14.80 -23.81
CA SER A 50 -11.72 15.36 -25.11
C SER A 50 -10.59 15.15 -26.12
N LEU A 51 -9.34 15.41 -25.73
CA LEU A 51 -8.14 15.10 -26.53
C LEU A 51 -8.01 13.62 -26.86
N ALA A 52 -8.46 12.74 -25.97
CA ALA A 52 -8.31 11.30 -26.14
C ALA A 52 -9.45 10.64 -26.93
N LEU A 53 -10.67 11.18 -26.83
CA LEU A 53 -11.88 10.54 -27.32
C LEU A 53 -12.55 11.28 -28.47
N ASN A 54 -12.26 12.57 -28.68
CA ASN A 54 -12.87 13.38 -29.75
C ASN A 54 -11.87 13.71 -30.87
N PRO A 55 -12.06 13.15 -32.08
CA PRO A 55 -11.22 13.43 -33.26
C PRO A 55 -11.09 14.90 -33.62
N ASP A 56 -12.12 15.70 -33.28
CA ASP A 56 -12.19 17.13 -33.59
C ASP A 56 -11.60 18.04 -32.50
N ALA A 57 -11.06 17.48 -31.41
CA ALA A 57 -10.49 18.25 -30.29
C ALA A 57 -9.32 19.16 -30.71
N ILE A 58 -8.68 18.87 -31.84
CA ILE A 58 -7.61 19.70 -32.43
C ILE A 58 -8.12 21.09 -32.88
N ASN A 59 -9.43 21.23 -33.11
CA ASN A 59 -10.06 22.50 -33.48
C ASN A 59 -10.38 23.39 -32.27
N ASP A 60 -10.17 22.92 -31.04
CA ASP A 60 -10.30 23.75 -29.84
C ASP A 60 -9.24 24.87 -29.85
N PRO A 61 -9.60 26.14 -29.60
CA PRO A 61 -8.66 27.26 -29.58
C PRO A 61 -7.40 27.03 -28.72
N GLN A 62 -7.51 26.28 -27.62
CA GLN A 62 -6.38 26.01 -26.72
C GLN A 62 -5.41 24.95 -27.30
N ILE A 63 -5.92 24.04 -28.13
CA ILE A 63 -5.16 22.93 -28.74
C ILE A 63 -4.67 23.35 -30.14
N ALA A 64 -5.41 24.24 -30.81
CA ALA A 64 -5.09 24.80 -32.12
C ALA A 64 -3.75 25.57 -32.10
N GLN A 65 -3.43 26.28 -31.00
CA GLN A 65 -2.15 26.96 -30.85
C GLN A 65 -0.97 25.97 -30.83
N PHE A 66 -1.11 24.86 -30.10
CA PHE A 66 -0.11 23.78 -30.07
C PHE A 66 0.00 23.06 -31.44
N ALA A 67 -1.13 22.86 -32.12
CA ALA A 67 -1.18 22.23 -33.45
C ALA A 67 -0.53 23.10 -34.55
N GLN A 68 -0.57 24.42 -34.39
CA GLN A 68 0.11 25.37 -35.28
C GLN A 68 1.63 25.38 -35.08
N GLU A 69 2.12 25.25 -33.85
CA GLU A 69 3.56 25.22 -33.56
C GLU A 69 4.21 23.86 -33.94
N HIS A 70 3.43 22.77 -33.93
CA HIS A 70 3.94 21.41 -34.18
C HIS A 70 3.09 20.62 -35.18
N HIS A 71 3.13 21.02 -36.45
CA HIS A 71 2.34 20.43 -37.55
C HIS A 71 2.46 18.89 -37.70
N TRP A 72 3.63 18.31 -37.45
CA TRP A 72 3.83 16.85 -37.55
C TRP A 72 3.18 16.09 -36.38
N LEU A 73 3.17 16.66 -35.17
CA LEU A 73 2.46 16.12 -34.02
C LEU A 73 0.95 16.22 -34.22
N ALA A 74 0.47 17.33 -34.77
CA ALA A 74 -0.94 17.53 -35.10
C ALA A 74 -1.44 16.52 -36.16
N ALA A 75 -0.62 16.20 -37.16
CA ALA A 75 -0.94 15.19 -38.18
C ALA A 75 -1.05 13.77 -37.59
N ILE A 76 -0.22 13.43 -36.61
CA ILE A 76 -0.30 12.14 -35.89
C ILE A 76 -1.53 12.14 -34.98
N ALA A 77 -1.72 13.21 -34.22
CA ALA A 77 -2.84 13.35 -33.28
C ALA A 77 -4.19 13.30 -33.98
N SER A 78 -4.34 13.90 -35.15
CA SER A 78 -5.58 13.88 -35.95
C SER A 78 -5.91 12.53 -36.56
N SER A 79 -4.98 11.56 -36.55
CA SER A 79 -5.25 10.25 -37.11
C SER A 79 -6.24 9.45 -36.24
N THR A 80 -7.13 8.71 -36.88
CA THR A 80 -8.11 7.86 -36.19
C THR A 80 -7.44 6.74 -35.39
N ILE A 81 -6.33 6.21 -35.91
CA ILE A 81 -5.52 5.18 -35.24
C ILE A 81 -4.92 5.71 -33.94
N PHE A 82 -4.43 6.95 -33.94
CA PHE A 82 -3.92 7.60 -32.74
C PHE A 82 -5.01 7.75 -31.69
N HIS A 83 -6.21 8.22 -32.05
CA HIS A 83 -7.33 8.36 -31.11
C HIS A 83 -7.73 7.02 -30.46
N TYR A 84 -7.81 5.93 -31.23
CA TYR A 84 -8.13 4.63 -30.64
C TYR A 84 -7.04 4.13 -29.68
N ILE A 85 -5.77 4.26 -30.05
CA ILE A 85 -4.65 3.84 -29.21
C ILE A 85 -4.56 4.72 -27.96
N PHE A 86 -4.59 6.04 -28.14
CA PHE A 86 -4.44 7.01 -27.06
C PHE A 86 -5.66 6.99 -26.14
N GLY A 87 -6.88 6.90 -26.66
CA GLY A 87 -8.10 6.71 -25.88
C GLY A 87 -8.10 5.43 -25.06
N ALA A 88 -7.67 4.30 -25.64
CA ALA A 88 -7.52 3.04 -24.91
C ALA A 88 -6.45 3.14 -23.81
N LEU A 89 -5.28 3.73 -24.11
CA LEU A 89 -4.23 3.96 -23.13
C LEU A 89 -4.69 4.90 -22.02
N PHE A 90 -5.39 5.98 -22.34
CA PHE A 90 -5.94 6.91 -21.37
C PHE A 90 -6.96 6.23 -20.44
N ALA A 91 -7.87 5.42 -21.00
CA ALA A 91 -8.84 4.68 -20.21
C ALA A 91 -8.17 3.67 -19.26
N ILE A 92 -7.22 2.87 -19.77
CA ILE A 92 -6.52 1.84 -18.99
C ILE A 92 -5.61 2.48 -17.93
N LEU A 93 -4.72 3.38 -18.34
CA LEU A 93 -3.76 4.03 -17.45
C LEU A 93 -4.45 4.97 -16.47
N GLY A 94 -5.47 5.72 -16.91
CA GLY A 94 -6.27 6.59 -16.06
C GLY A 94 -7.00 5.81 -14.97
N THR A 95 -7.64 4.69 -15.32
CA THR A 95 -8.28 3.81 -14.34
C THR A 95 -7.25 3.20 -13.39
N LEU A 96 -6.12 2.71 -13.92
CA LEU A 96 -5.05 2.15 -13.09
C LEU A 96 -4.49 3.18 -12.12
N LEU A 97 -4.22 4.40 -12.58
CA LEU A 97 -3.75 5.51 -11.74
C LEU A 97 -4.78 5.85 -10.67
N ALA A 98 -6.07 5.93 -11.01
CA ALA A 98 -7.13 6.18 -10.03
C ALA A 98 -7.16 5.10 -8.93
N VAL A 99 -7.03 3.83 -9.31
CA VAL A 99 -6.94 2.71 -8.35
C VAL A 99 -5.67 2.81 -7.49
N LEU A 100 -4.52 3.14 -8.08
CA LEU A 100 -3.26 3.30 -7.35
C LEU A 100 -3.32 4.45 -6.34
N ILE A 101 -3.86 5.62 -6.73
CA ILE A 101 -4.02 6.75 -5.82
C ILE A 101 -5.02 6.39 -4.71
N SER A 102 -6.14 5.76 -5.07
CA SER A 102 -7.16 5.33 -4.08
C SER A 102 -6.60 4.37 -3.04
N THR A 103 -5.83 3.37 -3.49
CA THR A 103 -5.20 2.39 -2.60
C THR A 103 -4.08 3.03 -1.77
N ALA A 104 -3.30 3.96 -2.31
CA ALA A 104 -2.29 4.71 -1.58
C ALA A 104 -2.91 5.56 -0.45
N VAL A 105 -3.97 6.32 -0.75
CA VAL A 105 -4.69 7.13 0.26
C VAL A 105 -5.32 6.23 1.33
N ALA A 106 -5.96 5.14 0.95
CA ALA A 106 -6.53 4.19 1.91
C ALA A 106 -5.45 3.59 2.82
N THR A 107 -4.30 3.20 2.27
CA THR A 107 -3.18 2.66 3.05
C THR A 107 -2.60 3.70 4.01
N MET A 108 -2.47 4.96 3.56
CA MET A 108 -1.99 6.07 4.40
C MET A 108 -2.94 6.33 5.57
N VAL A 109 -4.25 6.40 5.32
CA VAL A 109 -5.28 6.54 6.35
C VAL A 109 -5.24 5.36 7.31
N MET A 110 -5.07 4.14 6.80
CA MET A 110 -4.97 2.92 7.60
C MET A 110 -3.78 2.94 8.57
N GLY A 111 -2.65 3.56 8.20
CA GLY A 111 -1.52 3.77 9.12
C GLY A 111 -1.92 4.42 10.46
N PHE A 112 -2.86 5.36 10.43
CA PHE A 112 -3.37 6.01 11.65
C PHE A 112 -4.25 5.11 12.53
N PHE A 113 -4.84 4.06 11.96
CA PHE A 113 -5.69 3.13 12.69
C PHE A 113 -4.92 1.96 13.31
N ILE A 114 -3.66 1.73 12.92
CA ILE A 114 -2.80 0.66 13.48
C ILE A 114 -2.74 0.71 15.02
N PRO A 115 -2.45 1.85 15.69
CA PRO A 115 -2.45 1.94 17.15
C PRO A 115 -3.78 1.53 17.78
N THR A 116 -4.90 1.86 17.12
CA THR A 116 -6.24 1.53 17.59
C THR A 116 -6.50 0.03 17.55
N ILE A 117 -6.10 -0.63 16.46
CA ILE A 117 -6.21 -2.10 16.31
C ILE A 117 -5.35 -2.80 17.37
N VAL A 118 -4.09 -2.40 17.51
CA VAL A 118 -3.15 -3.02 18.47
C VAL A 118 -3.68 -2.89 19.90
N ARG A 119 -4.15 -1.70 20.31
CA ARG A 119 -4.73 -1.48 21.64
C ARG A 119 -6.00 -2.27 21.86
N GLU A 120 -6.83 -2.45 20.83
CA GLU A 120 -8.04 -3.27 20.94
C GLU A 120 -7.71 -4.75 21.16
N ILE A 121 -6.76 -5.29 20.41
CA ILE A 121 -6.29 -6.68 20.59
C ILE A 121 -5.64 -6.87 21.96
N HIS A 122 -4.82 -5.90 22.39
CA HIS A 122 -4.22 -5.87 23.72
C HIS A 122 -5.28 -5.98 24.81
N LYS A 123 -6.30 -5.11 24.78
CA LYS A 123 -7.38 -5.10 25.76
C LYS A 123 -8.17 -6.41 25.79
N ARG A 124 -8.45 -7.00 24.63
CA ARG A 124 -9.26 -8.23 24.53
C ARG A 124 -8.53 -9.49 24.97
N HIS A 125 -7.25 -9.63 24.61
CA HIS A 125 -6.55 -10.92 24.70
C HIS A 125 -5.29 -10.89 25.56
N TYR A 126 -4.69 -9.72 25.79
CA TYR A 126 -3.36 -9.59 26.39
C TYR A 126 -3.26 -8.46 27.42
N ALA A 127 -4.36 -8.11 28.08
CA ALA A 127 -4.43 -6.99 29.03
C ALA A 127 -3.45 -7.12 30.22
N HIS A 128 -2.97 -8.33 30.50
CA HIS A 128 -1.98 -8.63 31.52
C HIS A 128 -0.54 -8.26 31.12
N LEU A 129 -0.28 -7.96 29.85
CA LEU A 129 1.04 -7.56 29.36
C LEU A 129 1.20 -6.03 29.43
N GLU A 130 2.33 -5.56 29.94
CA GLU A 130 2.66 -4.14 29.86
C GLU A 130 3.13 -3.76 28.45
N LEU A 131 2.52 -2.72 27.90
CA LEU A 131 2.98 -2.12 26.64
C LEU A 131 4.28 -1.37 26.89
N GLY A 132 5.24 -1.49 25.97
CA GLY A 132 6.42 -0.62 25.99
C GLY A 132 5.99 0.84 25.77
N LYS A 133 6.89 1.79 26.00
CA LYS A 133 6.66 3.23 25.73
C LYS A 133 6.39 3.56 24.24
N GLY A 134 6.40 2.55 23.36
CA GLY A 134 6.38 2.70 21.92
C GLY A 134 7.67 3.31 21.36
N LEU A 135 7.71 3.52 20.06
CA LEU A 135 8.76 4.30 19.40
C LEU A 135 8.44 5.79 19.48
N SER A 136 9.43 6.63 19.82
CA SER A 136 9.27 8.07 19.63
C SER A 136 9.19 8.41 18.13
N ILE A 137 8.56 9.55 17.80
CA ILE A 137 8.41 10.00 16.41
C ILE A 137 9.77 10.07 15.69
N LEU A 138 10.79 10.60 16.37
CA LEU A 138 12.13 10.71 15.80
C LEU A 138 12.76 9.33 15.56
N GLU A 139 12.60 8.39 16.49
CA GLU A 139 13.09 7.02 16.32
C GLU A 139 12.37 6.29 15.19
N TYR A 140 11.05 6.45 15.11
CA TYR A 140 10.25 5.87 14.04
C TYR A 140 10.68 6.41 12.68
N LEU A 141 10.80 7.74 12.52
CA LEU A 141 11.26 8.37 11.28
C LEU A 141 12.67 7.91 10.88
N TRP A 142 13.59 7.82 11.84
CA TRP A 142 14.94 7.34 11.57
C TRP A 142 14.96 5.87 11.11
N LEU A 143 14.16 5.02 11.75
CA LEU A 143 13.99 3.62 11.35
C LEU A 143 13.34 3.50 9.97
N LEU A 144 12.33 4.33 9.68
CA LEU A 144 11.67 4.37 8.38
C LEU A 144 12.65 4.74 7.25
N VAL A 145 13.44 5.79 7.45
CA VAL A 145 14.50 6.19 6.50
C VAL A 145 15.51 5.05 6.32
N THR A 146 15.90 4.40 7.41
CA THR A 146 16.83 3.24 7.36
C THR A 146 16.23 2.08 6.55
N VAL A 147 14.94 1.77 6.75
CA VAL A 147 14.22 0.74 5.98
C VAL A 147 14.18 1.12 4.49
N PHE A 148 13.90 2.38 4.18
CA PHE A 148 13.85 2.88 2.82
C PHE A 148 15.18 2.71 2.08
N PHE A 149 16.29 3.14 2.67
CA PHE A 149 17.62 2.96 2.06
C PHE A 149 18.03 1.49 1.92
N LYS A 150 17.68 0.63 2.91
CA LYS A 150 17.92 -0.81 2.79
C LYS A 150 17.07 -1.43 1.68
N ALA A 151 15.83 -1.00 1.52
CA ALA A 151 14.94 -1.45 0.46
C ALA A 151 15.50 -1.08 -0.93
N ILE A 152 16.05 0.14 -1.08
CA ILE A 152 16.76 0.54 -2.31
C ILE A 152 17.96 -0.38 -2.56
N GLY A 153 18.76 -0.67 -1.55
CA GLY A 153 19.89 -1.60 -1.68
C GLY A 153 19.46 -3.01 -2.12
N VAL A 154 18.39 -3.53 -1.52
CA VAL A 154 17.79 -4.82 -1.92
C VAL A 154 17.28 -4.75 -3.36
N PHE A 155 16.61 -3.68 -3.74
CA PHE A 155 16.09 -3.47 -5.10
C PHE A 155 17.21 -3.51 -6.15
N ILE A 156 18.30 -2.76 -5.91
CA ILE A 156 19.48 -2.75 -6.80
C ILE A 156 20.08 -4.15 -6.91
N LEU A 157 20.21 -4.88 -5.79
CA LEU A 157 20.76 -6.24 -5.81
C LEU A 157 19.87 -7.19 -6.61
N THR A 158 18.55 -7.09 -6.44
CA THR A 158 17.59 -7.94 -7.15
C THR A 158 17.50 -7.64 -8.64
N LEU A 159 17.88 -6.43 -9.07
CA LEU A 159 17.93 -6.04 -10.48
C LEU A 159 18.92 -6.91 -11.27
N PHE A 160 20.05 -7.29 -10.68
CA PHE A 160 21.00 -8.21 -11.32
C PHE A 160 20.40 -9.60 -11.52
N VAL A 161 19.58 -10.07 -10.58
CA VAL A 161 18.91 -11.38 -10.65
C VAL A 161 17.69 -11.35 -11.58
N TYR A 162 17.07 -10.18 -11.76
CA TYR A 162 15.86 -10.01 -12.57
C TYR A 162 16.03 -10.43 -14.03
N PHE A 163 17.22 -10.26 -14.61
CA PHE A 163 17.48 -10.65 -15.99
C PHE A 163 17.66 -12.15 -16.21
N ILE A 164 17.67 -12.95 -15.12
CA ILE A 164 17.74 -14.41 -15.21
C ILE A 164 16.32 -14.95 -15.42
N PRO A 165 16.02 -15.62 -16.56
CA PRO A 165 14.72 -16.23 -16.80
C PRO A 165 14.33 -17.21 -15.67
N LEU A 166 13.03 -17.34 -15.40
CA LEU A 166 12.44 -18.10 -14.27
C LEU A 166 12.66 -17.47 -12.87
N LEU A 167 13.80 -16.82 -12.62
CA LEU A 167 14.07 -16.13 -11.35
C LEU A 167 13.48 -14.71 -11.31
N ASN A 168 13.19 -14.11 -12.46
CA ASN A 168 12.63 -12.76 -12.58
C ASN A 168 11.40 -12.51 -11.71
N ALA A 169 10.44 -13.45 -11.71
CA ALA A 169 9.19 -13.35 -10.95
C ALA A 169 9.43 -13.39 -9.44
N VAL A 170 10.46 -14.13 -8.98
CA VAL A 170 10.85 -14.13 -7.57
C VAL A 170 11.63 -12.86 -7.25
N ALA A 171 12.60 -12.49 -8.10
CA ALA A 171 13.47 -11.34 -7.93
C ALA A 171 12.68 -10.03 -7.79
N VAL A 172 11.63 -9.83 -8.61
CA VAL A 172 10.79 -8.63 -8.53
C VAL A 172 10.03 -8.54 -7.20
N ASN A 173 9.67 -9.66 -6.59
CA ASN A 173 8.90 -9.70 -5.34
C ASN A 173 9.77 -9.53 -4.09
N ILE A 174 11.07 -9.81 -4.15
CA ILE A 174 11.98 -9.68 -3.00
C ILE A 174 12.00 -8.25 -2.42
N PRO A 175 12.18 -7.16 -3.20
CA PRO A 175 12.20 -5.81 -2.64
C PRO A 175 10.83 -5.41 -2.07
N PHE A 176 9.72 -5.79 -2.73
CA PHE A 176 8.37 -5.52 -2.22
C PHE A 176 8.07 -6.28 -0.93
N TYR A 177 8.46 -7.55 -0.84
CA TYR A 177 8.37 -8.32 0.38
C TYR A 177 9.23 -7.71 1.50
N TYR A 178 10.45 -7.31 1.20
CA TYR A 178 11.32 -6.65 2.18
C TYR A 178 10.69 -5.39 2.74
N PHE A 179 10.10 -4.56 1.86
CA PHE A 179 9.40 -3.34 2.24
C PHE A 179 8.17 -3.64 3.08
N PHE A 180 7.32 -4.56 2.63
CA PHE A 180 6.14 -5.04 3.36
C PHE A 180 6.50 -5.55 4.76
N HIS A 181 7.46 -6.48 4.84
CA HIS A 181 7.95 -7.04 6.09
C HIS A 181 8.44 -5.95 7.05
N SER A 182 9.31 -5.07 6.55
CA SER A 182 9.97 -4.07 7.39
C SER A 182 8.98 -3.03 7.92
N LEU A 183 8.05 -2.56 7.08
CA LEU A 183 7.04 -1.59 7.50
C LEU A 183 6.06 -2.18 8.51
N TYR A 184 5.45 -3.33 8.21
CA TYR A 184 4.49 -3.95 9.14
C TYR A 184 5.13 -4.29 10.48
N VAL A 185 6.37 -4.80 10.48
CA VAL A 185 7.12 -5.07 11.71
C VAL A 185 7.37 -3.79 12.50
N LEU A 186 7.74 -2.69 11.83
CA LEU A 186 8.00 -1.41 12.48
C LEU A 186 6.71 -0.79 13.03
N ASP A 187 5.64 -0.78 12.24
CA ASP A 187 4.36 -0.15 12.59
C ASP A 187 3.67 -0.90 13.73
N VAL A 188 3.57 -2.22 13.63
CA VAL A 188 2.86 -3.02 14.66
C VAL A 188 3.75 -3.31 15.85
N GLY A 189 5.01 -3.67 15.62
CA GLY A 189 5.96 -3.94 16.69
C GLY A 189 6.32 -2.68 17.48
N GLY A 190 6.38 -1.53 16.82
CA GLY A 190 6.66 -0.23 17.44
C GLY A 190 5.55 0.27 18.37
N GLU A 191 4.32 -0.24 18.25
CA GLU A 191 3.23 0.03 19.19
C GLU A 191 3.28 -0.87 20.45
N ILE A 192 3.98 -2.00 20.40
CA ILE A 192 3.99 -3.01 21.46
C ILE A 192 5.27 -2.96 22.31
N TYR A 193 6.39 -2.61 21.69
CA TYR A 193 7.73 -2.69 22.26
C TYR A 193 8.44 -1.33 22.26
N SER A 194 9.39 -1.16 23.17
CA SER A 194 10.41 -0.13 23.02
C SER A 194 11.38 -0.48 21.88
N LYS A 195 12.13 0.50 21.35
CA LYS A 195 13.11 0.28 20.27
C LYS A 195 14.08 -0.89 20.56
N ASN A 196 14.62 -0.94 21.78
CA ASN A 196 15.58 -1.97 22.17
C ASN A 196 14.92 -3.35 22.29
N GLU A 197 13.73 -3.42 22.89
CA GLU A 197 12.94 -4.66 22.97
C GLU A 197 12.59 -5.18 21.56
N LEU A 198 12.12 -4.31 20.67
CA LEU A 198 11.78 -4.68 19.30
C LEU A 198 13.00 -5.31 18.61
N MET A 199 14.16 -4.64 18.67
CA MET A 199 15.39 -5.17 18.05
C MET A 199 15.84 -6.51 18.66
N GLN A 200 15.66 -6.71 19.96
CA GLN A 200 15.95 -8.00 20.60
C GLN A 200 14.99 -9.11 20.13
N VAL A 201 13.69 -8.81 20.07
CA VAL A 201 12.65 -9.74 19.59
C VAL A 201 12.88 -10.10 18.12
N LEU A 202 13.21 -9.13 17.27
CA LEU A 202 13.51 -9.38 15.86
C LEU A 202 14.73 -10.28 15.68
N LYS A 203 15.76 -10.13 16.51
CA LYS A 203 16.94 -10.99 16.48
C LYS A 203 16.63 -12.40 16.98
N LYS A 204 15.95 -12.52 18.12
CA LYS A 204 15.64 -13.82 18.77
C LYS A 204 14.65 -14.66 17.95
N HIS A 205 13.62 -14.03 17.35
CA HIS A 205 12.50 -14.72 16.72
C HIS A 205 12.39 -14.47 15.20
N ARG A 206 13.51 -14.08 14.57
CA ARG A 206 13.60 -13.78 13.12
C ARG A 206 12.86 -14.76 12.22
N PRO A 207 13.08 -16.09 12.27
CA PRO A 207 12.46 -17.02 11.32
C PRO A 207 10.94 -17.06 11.48
N LYS A 208 10.43 -16.95 12.71
CA LYS A 208 8.99 -16.97 12.97
C LYS A 208 8.28 -15.71 12.46
N ILE A 209 8.92 -14.55 12.64
CA ILE A 209 8.41 -13.25 12.16
C ILE A 209 8.46 -13.20 10.62
N MET A 210 9.59 -13.60 10.02
CA MET A 210 9.73 -13.69 8.57
C MET A 210 8.74 -14.68 7.95
N GLY A 211 8.58 -15.88 8.53
CA GLY A 211 7.61 -16.85 8.03
C GLY A 211 6.17 -16.34 8.09
N THR A 212 5.79 -15.69 9.19
CA THR A 212 4.44 -15.11 9.32
C THR A 212 4.20 -14.00 8.31
N THR A 213 5.12 -13.03 8.23
CA THR A 213 5.00 -11.91 7.27
C THR A 213 5.09 -12.36 5.81
N LEU A 214 5.83 -13.43 5.50
CA LEU A 214 5.86 -14.02 4.17
C LEU A 214 4.50 -14.61 3.79
N ILE A 215 3.83 -15.33 4.69
CA ILE A 215 2.46 -15.82 4.45
C ILE A 215 1.52 -14.64 4.19
N LEU A 216 1.59 -13.58 5.00
CA LEU A 216 0.77 -12.38 4.80
C LEU A 216 1.06 -11.70 3.46
N TYR A 217 2.33 -11.60 3.07
CA TYR A 217 2.75 -11.06 1.78
C TYR A 217 2.20 -11.87 0.61
N LEU A 218 2.24 -13.20 0.67
CA LEU A 218 1.68 -14.06 -0.37
C LEU A 218 0.17 -13.86 -0.51
N ILE A 219 -0.55 -13.60 0.58
CA ILE A 219 -1.97 -13.24 0.53
C ILE A 219 -2.16 -11.89 -0.20
N THR A 220 -1.25 -10.93 -0.03
CA THR A 220 -1.34 -9.62 -0.71
C THR A 220 -1.17 -9.70 -2.23
N LEU A 221 -0.58 -10.78 -2.75
CA LEU A 221 -0.46 -11.01 -4.20
C LEU A 221 -1.81 -11.29 -4.85
N ILE A 222 -2.82 -11.69 -4.07
CA ILE A 222 -4.20 -11.83 -4.55
C ILE A 222 -4.76 -10.42 -4.76
N PRO A 223 -5.32 -10.10 -5.95
CA PRO A 223 -5.92 -8.80 -6.21
C PRO A 223 -6.91 -8.38 -5.11
N PHE A 224 -6.87 -7.11 -4.73
CA PHE A 224 -7.66 -6.50 -3.64
C PHE A 224 -7.40 -7.03 -2.22
N ALA A 225 -6.79 -8.21 -2.04
CA ALA A 225 -6.52 -8.77 -0.71
C ALA A 225 -5.60 -7.88 0.11
N GLY A 226 -4.57 -7.29 -0.52
CA GLY A 226 -3.68 -6.32 0.13
C GLY A 226 -4.42 -5.13 0.75
N MET A 227 -5.49 -4.66 0.10
CA MET A 227 -6.30 -3.53 0.55
C MET A 227 -7.36 -3.97 1.58
N LEU A 228 -8.09 -5.05 1.31
CA LEU A 228 -9.23 -5.49 2.14
C LEU A 228 -8.79 -6.18 3.44
N LEU A 229 -7.66 -6.87 3.41
CA LEU A 229 -7.15 -7.65 4.55
C LEU A 229 -6.07 -6.90 5.34
N GLN A 230 -5.86 -5.61 5.09
CA GLN A 230 -4.86 -4.82 5.81
C GLN A 230 -5.07 -4.88 7.34
N VAL A 231 -6.31 -4.72 7.80
CA VAL A 231 -6.67 -4.84 9.23
C VAL A 231 -6.41 -6.25 9.76
N TYR A 232 -6.66 -7.28 8.95
CA TYR A 232 -6.35 -8.66 9.29
C TYR A 232 -4.83 -8.87 9.46
N PHE A 233 -4.01 -8.32 8.56
CA PHE A 233 -2.54 -8.43 8.64
C PHE A 233 -1.97 -7.78 9.90
N VAL A 234 -2.45 -6.56 10.22
CA VAL A 234 -2.11 -5.88 11.48
C VAL A 234 -2.51 -6.73 12.68
N SER A 235 -3.70 -7.34 12.63
CA SER A 235 -4.21 -8.17 13.72
C SER A 235 -3.38 -9.44 13.94
N VAL A 236 -3.06 -10.17 12.86
CA VAL A 236 -2.17 -11.36 12.91
C VAL A 236 -0.83 -10.99 13.53
N LEU A 237 -0.24 -9.89 13.09
CA LEU A 237 1.08 -9.48 13.54
C LEU A 237 1.06 -8.98 14.99
N ALA A 238 -0.01 -8.32 15.43
CA ALA A 238 -0.22 -7.93 16.82
C ALA A 238 -0.29 -9.17 17.73
N HIS A 239 -1.10 -10.19 17.38
CA HIS A 239 -1.13 -11.43 18.15
C HIS A 239 0.23 -12.15 18.17
N LEU A 240 0.96 -12.14 17.05
CA LEU A 240 2.31 -12.71 17.02
C LEU A 240 3.21 -12.00 18.04
N PHE A 241 3.29 -10.67 17.99
CA PHE A 241 4.15 -9.90 18.86
C PHE A 241 3.73 -10.03 20.33
N PHE A 242 2.45 -9.96 20.68
CA PHE A 242 2.04 -10.20 22.07
C PHE A 242 2.43 -11.58 22.59
N ARG A 243 2.30 -12.64 21.78
CA ARG A 243 2.76 -13.99 22.16
C ARG A 243 4.27 -14.12 22.27
N LEU A 244 5.02 -13.35 21.48
CA LEU A 244 6.48 -13.30 21.59
C LEU A 244 6.93 -12.50 22.82
N LYS A 245 6.15 -11.52 23.26
CA LYS A 245 6.41 -10.75 24.48
C LYS A 245 6.19 -11.59 25.74
N SER A 246 5.24 -12.53 25.70
CA SER A 246 4.96 -13.45 26.81
C SER A 246 5.90 -14.67 26.89
N SER A 247 6.92 -14.78 26.02
CA SER A 247 7.80 -15.95 25.87
C SER A 247 9.28 -15.64 26.04
#